data_AF-A0A970J372-F1
#
_entry.id   AF-A0A970J372-F1
#
_cell.length_a   1.000
_cell.length_b   1.000
_cell.length_c   1.000
_cell.angle_alpha   90.00
_cell.angle_beta   90.00
_cell.angle_gamma   90.00
#
_symmetry.space_group_name_H-M   'P 1'
#
loop_
_entity.id
_entity.type
_entity.pdbx_description
1 polymer ?
#
loop_
_entity_poly.entity_id
_entity_poly.type
_entity_poly.pdbx_seq_one_letter_code
_entity_poly.pdbx_strand_id
1 'polypeptide(L)'
;RLIRRIVRDSKFRGHDALKTLRLWPAVRQGEEKNIFPFQEEADIMFNSALIYELAILKKYVEPLLKAIPPEIAEFAEAKRLLKFTAYFLPLEEAEVPSNSILREFIGNSCFV
;
A
#
# COMPACT_ATOMS: atom_id res chain seq x y z
N ARG A 1 4.26 -1.57 2.38
CA ARG A 1 4.34 -0.12 2.06
C ARG A 1 3.73 0.26 0.72
N LEU A 2 4.17 -0.30 -0.41
CA LEU A 2 3.63 0.05 -1.74
C LEU A 2 2.11 -0.16 -1.87
N ILE A 3 1.58 -1.31 -1.44
CA ILE A 3 0.12 -1.59 -1.49
C ILE A 3 -0.69 -0.55 -0.72
N ARG A 4 -0.29 -0.23 0.52
CA ARG A 4 -0.89 0.87 1.31
C ARG A 4 -0.91 2.18 0.53
N ARG A 5 0.20 2.50 -0.15
CA ARG A 5 0.33 3.74 -0.92
C ARG A 5 -0.60 3.77 -2.14
N ILE A 6 -0.72 2.66 -2.88
CA ILE A 6 -1.65 2.56 -4.02
C ILE A 6 -3.09 2.79 -3.55
N VAL A 7 -3.50 2.12 -2.47
CA VAL A 7 -4.87 2.26 -1.94
C VAL A 7 -5.13 3.69 -1.46
N ARG A 8 -4.21 4.27 -0.68
CA ARG A 8 -4.34 5.63 -0.16
C ARG A 8 -4.37 6.68 -1.28
N ASP A 9 -3.44 6.60 -2.22
CA ASP A 9 -3.26 7.61 -3.25
C ASP A 9 -4.46 7.59 -4.23
N SER A 10 -5.03 6.41 -4.49
CA SER A 10 -6.31 6.27 -5.20
C SER A 10 -7.48 6.86 -4.43
N LYS A 11 -7.64 6.50 -3.15
CA LYS A 11 -8.80 6.90 -2.36
C LYS A 11 -8.82 8.38 -1.98
N PHE A 12 -7.66 9.00 -1.73
CA PHE A 12 -7.58 10.34 -1.13
C PHE A 12 -6.79 11.36 -1.95
N ARG A 13 -6.08 10.96 -3.00
CA ARG A 13 -5.23 11.86 -3.79
C ARG A 13 -5.57 11.89 -5.28
N GLY A 14 -6.59 11.16 -5.71
CA GLY A 14 -7.02 11.07 -7.11
C GLY A 14 -5.94 10.50 -8.03
N HIS A 15 -4.99 9.73 -7.51
CA HIS A 15 -3.95 9.07 -8.29
C HIS A 15 -4.36 7.65 -8.63
N ASP A 16 -4.28 7.26 -9.90
CA ASP A 16 -4.40 5.85 -10.26
C ASP A 16 -3.18 5.03 -9.76
N ALA A 17 -3.31 3.70 -9.82
CA ALA A 17 -2.22 2.81 -9.45
C ALA A 17 -0.99 3.01 -10.34
N LEU A 18 -1.20 3.32 -11.62
CA LEU A 18 -0.13 3.53 -12.59
C LEU A 18 0.78 4.70 -12.17
N LYS A 19 0.21 5.85 -11.85
CA LYS A 19 0.95 7.01 -11.36
C LYS A 19 1.72 6.67 -10.08
N THR A 20 1.12 5.90 -9.19
CA THR A 20 1.79 5.46 -7.95
C THR A 20 2.99 4.56 -8.23
N LEU A 21 2.86 3.59 -9.15
CA LEU A 21 3.96 2.72 -9.57
C LEU A 21 5.10 3.51 -10.21
N ARG A 22 4.79 4.49 -11.07
CA ARG A 22 5.78 5.37 -11.71
C ARG A 22 6.60 6.19 -10.71
N LEU A 23 5.96 6.63 -9.63
CA LEU A 23 6.62 7.41 -8.58
C LEU A 23 7.40 6.54 -7.58
N TRP A 24 7.14 5.23 -7.53
CA TRP A 24 7.69 4.34 -6.52
C TRP A 24 9.24 4.26 -6.51
N PRO A 25 9.94 4.16 -7.66
CA PRO A 25 11.40 4.12 -7.68
C PRO A 25 12.04 5.38 -7.05
N ALA A 26 11.52 6.57 -7.35
CA ALA A 26 12.03 7.82 -6.77
C ALA A 26 11.85 7.87 -5.25
N VAL A 27 10.74 7.32 -4.75
CA VAL A 27 10.45 7.25 -3.30
C VAL A 27 11.40 6.29 -2.61
N ARG A 28 11.67 5.13 -3.22
CA ARG A 28 12.65 4.15 -2.75
C ARG A 28 14.07 4.72 -2.73
N GLN A 29 14.48 5.41 -3.78
CA GLN A 29 15.77 6.09 -3.83
C GLN A 29 15.89 7.17 -2.74
N GLY A 30 14.82 7.93 -2.49
CA GLY A 30 14.76 8.90 -1.40
C GLY A 30 14.91 8.26 -0.01
N GLU A 31 14.29 7.10 0.21
CA GLU A 31 14.46 6.31 1.44
C GLU A 31 15.89 5.78 1.59
N GLU A 32 16.48 5.25 0.53
CA GLU A 32 17.83 4.69 0.53
C GLU A 32 18.90 5.75 0.78
N LYS A 33 18.70 6.96 0.28
CA LYS A 33 19.63 8.06 0.50
C LYS A 33 19.48 8.71 1.87
N ASN A 34 18.25 8.91 2.33
CA ASN A 34 17.95 9.84 3.44
C ASN A 34 17.33 9.19 4.68
N ILE A 35 16.91 7.92 4.62
CA ILE A 35 16.20 7.25 5.74
C ILE A 35 16.97 6.01 6.22
N PHE A 36 17.20 5.02 5.35
CA PHE A 36 17.82 3.76 5.78
C PHE A 36 19.23 3.90 6.39
N PRO A 37 20.11 4.80 5.92
CA PRO A 37 21.43 4.96 6.53
C PRO A 37 21.38 5.42 7.99
N PHE A 38 20.34 6.15 8.39
CA PHE A 38 20.23 6.78 9.69
C PHE A 38 19.26 6.05 10.64
N GLN A 39 18.65 4.94 10.20
CA GLN A 39 17.60 4.28 10.99
C GLN A 39 18.11 3.72 12.33
N GLU A 40 19.38 3.33 12.41
CA GLU A 40 20.03 2.77 13.61
C GLU A 40 20.44 3.86 14.61
N GLU A 41 20.44 5.12 14.19
CA GLU A 41 20.73 6.27 15.05
C GLU A 41 19.48 6.79 15.77
N ALA A 42 18.30 6.24 15.46
CA ALA A 42 17.04 6.68 16.04
C ALA A 42 16.87 6.18 17.48
N ASP A 43 16.51 7.09 18.40
CA ASP A 43 16.19 6.73 19.79
C ASP A 43 14.99 5.78 19.89
N ILE A 44 14.03 5.89 18.96
CA ILE A 44 12.79 5.11 18.93
C ILE A 44 12.48 4.70 17.49
N MET A 45 12.20 3.41 17.30
CA MET A 45 11.70 2.86 16.05
C MET A 45 10.29 2.27 16.24
N PHE A 46 9.37 2.63 15.34
CA PHE A 46 8.00 2.12 15.34
C PHE A 46 7.67 1.41 14.02
N ASN A 47 7.21 0.15 14.12
CA ASN A 47 6.76 -0.62 12.97
C ASN A 47 5.23 -0.68 12.96
N SER A 48 4.62 -0.07 11.94
CA SER A 48 3.17 -0.06 11.75
C SER A 48 2.65 -1.24 10.92
N ALA A 49 3.42 -2.31 10.72
CA ALA A 49 2.98 -3.52 10.01
C ALA A 49 1.86 -4.24 10.77
N LEU A 50 0.84 -4.70 10.05
CA LEU A 50 -0.27 -5.46 10.62
C LEU A 50 -0.39 -6.77 9.85
N ILE A 51 -0.36 -7.91 10.53
CA ILE A 51 -0.33 -9.24 9.88
C ILE A 51 -1.53 -9.44 8.94
N TYR A 52 -2.70 -8.93 9.32
CA TYR A 52 -3.95 -9.09 8.56
C TYR A 52 -4.16 -8.03 7.45
N GLU A 53 -3.26 -7.04 7.31
CA GLU A 53 -3.53 -5.90 6.42
C GLU A 53 -3.74 -6.30 4.96
N LEU A 54 -2.99 -7.30 4.47
CA LEU A 54 -3.01 -7.67 3.06
C LEU A 54 -4.33 -8.35 2.69
N ALA A 55 -4.92 -9.09 3.63
CA ALA A 55 -6.22 -9.71 3.49
C ALA A 55 -7.36 -8.68 3.36
N ILE A 56 -7.20 -7.51 4.01
CA ILE A 56 -8.15 -6.39 3.88
C ILE A 56 -7.86 -5.57 2.61
N LEU A 57 -6.62 -5.15 2.43
CA LEU A 57 -6.21 -4.22 1.36
C LEU A 57 -6.34 -4.84 -0.03
N LYS A 58 -6.31 -6.17 -0.18
CA LYS A 58 -6.44 -6.83 -1.48
C LYS A 58 -7.73 -6.43 -2.22
N LYS A 59 -8.86 -6.29 -1.50
CA LYS A 59 -10.15 -5.90 -2.08
C LYS A 59 -10.09 -4.53 -2.76
N TYR A 60 -9.25 -3.63 -2.26
CA TYR A 60 -9.10 -2.27 -2.78
C TYR A 60 -7.99 -2.19 -3.84
N VAL A 61 -6.88 -2.91 -3.65
CA VAL A 61 -5.71 -2.79 -4.55
C VAL A 61 -5.88 -3.60 -5.84
N GLU A 62 -6.54 -4.76 -5.82
CA GLU A 62 -6.65 -5.63 -6.99
C GLU A 62 -7.41 -4.98 -8.16
N PRO A 63 -8.55 -4.31 -7.97
CA PRO A 63 -9.21 -3.58 -9.06
C PRO A 63 -8.32 -2.51 -9.68
N LEU A 64 -7.55 -1.78 -8.85
CA LEU A 64 -6.66 -0.72 -9.30
C LEU A 64 -5.49 -1.26 -10.13
N LEU A 65 -4.93 -2.39 -9.74
CA LEU A 65 -3.86 -3.06 -10.48
C LEU A 65 -4.37 -3.70 -11.78
N LYS A 66 -5.58 -4.26 -11.78
CA LYS A 66 -6.22 -4.83 -12.99
C LYS A 66 -6.55 -3.78 -14.05
N ALA A 67 -6.71 -2.52 -13.64
CA ALA A 67 -6.96 -1.41 -14.57
C ALA A 67 -5.72 -0.98 -15.37
N ILE A 68 -4.52 -1.49 -15.04
CA ILE A 68 -3.28 -1.16 -15.74
C ILE A 68 -3.21 -1.97 -17.04
N PRO A 69 -3.10 -1.32 -18.22
CA PRO A 69 -3.08 -2.00 -19.51
C PRO A 69 -1.79 -2.82 -19.74
N PRO A 70 -1.84 -3.93 -20.49
CA PRO A 70 -0.68 -4.79 -20.73
C PRO A 70 0.42 -4.19 -21.62
N GLU A 71 0.11 -3.14 -22.37
CA GLU A 71 1.03 -2.52 -23.34
C GLU A 71 2.08 -1.59 -22.70
N ILE A 72 1.96 -1.30 -21.40
CA ILE A 72 2.87 -0.40 -20.69
C ILE A 72 3.84 -1.14 -19.77
N ALA A 73 5.00 -0.53 -19.54
CA ALA A 73 6.11 -1.16 -18.80
C ALA A 73 5.72 -1.56 -17.36
N GLU A 74 4.86 -0.78 -16.69
CA GLU A 74 4.44 -1.02 -15.32
C GLU A 74 3.50 -2.23 -15.16
N PHE A 75 2.98 -2.78 -16.26
CA PHE A 75 2.13 -3.97 -16.22
C PHE A 75 2.83 -5.18 -15.59
N ALA A 76 4.14 -5.34 -15.83
CA ALA A 76 4.92 -6.42 -15.23
C ALA A 76 4.88 -6.37 -13.70
N GLU A 77 5.01 -5.16 -13.14
CA GLU A 77 4.95 -4.94 -11.70
C GLU A 77 3.52 -5.10 -11.17
N ALA A 78 2.52 -4.61 -11.90
CA ALA A 78 1.12 -4.82 -11.55
C ALA A 78 0.76 -6.31 -11.48
N LYS A 79 1.18 -7.11 -12.47
CA LYS A 79 1.00 -8.56 -12.51
C LYS A 79 1.73 -9.26 -11.36
N ARG A 80 2.95 -8.82 -11.03
CA ARG A 80 3.71 -9.34 -9.86
C ARG A 80 2.96 -9.10 -8.56
N LEU A 81 2.43 -7.89 -8.37
CA LEU A 81 1.64 -7.53 -7.18
C LEU A 81 0.31 -8.29 -7.11
N LEU A 82 -0.40 -8.46 -8.23
CA LEU A 82 -1.63 -9.26 -8.29
C LEU A 82 -1.35 -10.73 -7.93
N LYS A 83 -0.27 -11.31 -8.44
CA LYS A 83 0.15 -12.66 -8.05
C LYS A 83 0.48 -12.73 -6.55
N PHE A 84 1.13 -11.71 -6.02
CA PHE A 84 1.43 -11.62 -4.59
C PHE A 84 0.16 -11.55 -3.73
N THR A 85 -0.83 -10.71 -4.09
CA THR A 85 -2.08 -10.60 -3.32
C THR A 85 -2.96 -11.84 -3.43
N ALA A 86 -2.80 -12.66 -4.48
CA ALA A 86 -3.53 -13.91 -4.65
C ALA A 86 -3.26 -14.94 -3.55
N TYR A 87 -2.12 -14.87 -2.86
CA TYR A 87 -1.78 -15.78 -1.76
C TYR A 87 -2.56 -15.50 -0.45
N PHE A 88 -3.33 -14.41 -0.39
CA PHE A 88 -4.07 -14.00 0.80
C PHE A 88 -5.56 -14.23 0.63
N LEU A 89 -6.19 -14.84 1.63
CA LEU A 89 -7.64 -14.90 1.73
C LEU A 89 -8.19 -13.51 2.12
N PRO A 90 -9.29 -13.05 1.50
CA PRO A 90 -9.90 -11.78 1.86
C PRO A 90 -10.52 -11.83 3.26
N LEU A 91 -10.40 -10.74 4.03
CA LEU A 91 -11.10 -10.52 5.29
C LEU A 91 -12.10 -9.37 5.17
N GLU A 92 -13.09 -9.32 6.05
CA GLU A 92 -14.13 -8.28 6.02
C GLU A 92 -13.69 -7.01 6.76
N GLU A 93 -14.04 -5.85 6.23
CA GLU A 93 -13.68 -4.56 6.84
C GLU A 93 -14.29 -4.38 8.24
N ALA A 94 -15.43 -5.02 8.51
CA ALA A 94 -16.11 -4.99 9.80
C ALA A 94 -15.24 -5.56 10.94
N GLU A 95 -14.28 -6.42 10.63
CA GLU A 95 -13.37 -7.03 11.60
C GLU A 95 -12.21 -6.10 11.99
N VAL A 96 -12.01 -4.99 11.28
CA VAL A 96 -10.92 -4.04 11.56
C VAL A 96 -11.33 -3.13 12.74
N PRO A 97 -10.56 -3.06 13.84
CA PRO A 97 -10.86 -2.14 14.94
C PRO A 97 -10.96 -0.69 14.46
N SER A 98 -11.86 0.11 15.07
CA SER A 98 -12.05 1.52 14.71
C SER A 98 -10.83 2.40 15.04
N ASN A 99 -10.00 1.97 15.99
CA ASN A 99 -8.75 2.61 16.37
C ASN A 99 -7.51 2.04 15.64
N SER A 100 -7.70 1.14 14.65
CA SER A 100 -6.59 0.58 13.88
C SER A 100 -5.99 1.62 12.94
N ILE A 101 -4.66 1.69 12.85
CA ILE A 101 -3.98 2.53 11.84
C ILE A 101 -4.37 2.17 10.40
N LEU A 102 -4.86 0.95 10.16
CA LEU A 102 -5.36 0.55 8.84
C LEU A 102 -6.54 1.40 8.38
N ARG A 103 -7.29 2.00 9.32
CA ARG A 103 -8.43 2.90 9.06
C ARG A 103 -8.01 4.18 8.34
N GLU A 104 -6.73 4.58 8.37
CA GLU A 104 -6.20 5.65 7.51
C GLU A 104 -6.39 5.31 6.01
N PHE A 105 -6.28 4.03 5.64
CA PHE A 105 -6.30 3.58 4.25
C PHE A 105 -7.71 3.22 3.78
N ILE A 106 -8.53 2.67 4.67
CA ILE A 106 -9.86 2.13 4.33
C ILE A 106 -11.02 2.98 4.87
N GLY A 107 -10.78 3.98 5.72
CA GLY A 107 -11.80 4.82 6.34
C GLY A 107 -12.38 4.23 7.63
N ASN A 108 -13.40 4.89 8.20
CA ASN A 108 -14.09 4.49 9.45
C ASN A 108 -13.20 4.52 10.72
N SER A 109 -12.24 5.44 10.78
CA SER A 109 -11.46 5.72 11.99
C SER A 109 -12.35 6.33 13.08
N CYS A 110 -12.10 5.99 14.35
CA CYS A 110 -12.67 6.72 15.49
C CYS A 110 -11.90 7.98 15.86
N PHE A 111 -10.72 8.20 15.27
CA PHE A 111 -9.98 9.45 15.35
C PHE A 111 -10.48 10.36 14.22
N VAL A 112 -11.17 11.44 14.61
CA VAL A 112 -11.69 12.51 13.74
C VAL A 112 -10.66 13.62 13.60
#